data_AF-A0A3C0JM23-F1
#
_entry.id   AF-A0A3C0JM23-F1
#
_cell.length_a   1.000
_cell.length_b   1.000
_cell.length_c   1.000
_cell.angle_alpha   90.00
_cell.angle_beta   90.00
_cell.angle_gamma   90.00
#
_symmetry.space_group_name_H-M   'P 1'
#
loop_
_entity.id
_entity.type
_entity.pdbx_description
1 polymer ?
#
loop_
_entity_poly.entity_id
_entity_poly.type
_entity_poly.pdbx_seq_one_letter_code
_entity_poly.pdbx_strand_id
1 'polypeptide(L)'
;MQKMSLHEAMYTQRAIRNFTSDPVSDEVVTTILDAAVRAPSGGNTQRWSFLVIRDRETKKRFGEWYLDAWTGLVADMNLQQTSAQPYRPSMLTQSMEDIPVLILACLDSPTPPHGPNSLTPGSSIYPAVQNI
;
A
#
# COMPACT_ATOMS: atom_id res chain seq x y z
N MET A 1 -6.12 -18.67 -17.81
CA MET A 1 -6.76 -17.58 -17.04
C MET A 1 -8.02 -17.15 -17.76
N GLN A 2 -9.19 -17.18 -17.10
CA GLN A 2 -10.36 -16.50 -17.65
C GLN A 2 -10.11 -15.00 -17.65
N LYS A 3 -10.55 -14.31 -18.70
CA LYS A 3 -10.39 -12.86 -18.83
C LYS A 3 -11.52 -12.17 -18.05
N MET A 4 -11.13 -11.42 -17.01
CA MET A 4 -12.01 -10.51 -16.28
C MET A 4 -12.22 -9.23 -17.07
N SER A 5 -13.43 -8.65 -17.05
CA SER A 5 -13.68 -7.35 -17.68
C SER A 5 -13.15 -6.20 -16.80
N LEU A 6 -12.89 -5.02 -17.38
CA LEU A 6 -12.49 -3.84 -16.60
C LEU A 6 -13.52 -3.48 -15.53
N HIS A 7 -14.81 -3.49 -15.88
CA HIS A 7 -15.90 -3.19 -14.94
C HIS A 7 -15.93 -4.20 -13.78
N GLU A 8 -15.74 -5.48 -14.08
CA GLU A 8 -15.69 -6.52 -13.06
C GLU A 8 -14.49 -6.34 -12.12
N ALA A 9 -13.30 -6.04 -12.65
CA ALA A 9 -12.12 -5.76 -11.84
C ALA A 9 -12.34 -4.56 -10.91
N MET A 10 -12.89 -3.46 -11.43
CA MET A 10 -13.15 -2.25 -10.65
C MET A 10 -14.25 -2.44 -9.60
N TYR A 11 -15.34 -3.13 -9.92
CA TYR A 11 -16.50 -3.26 -9.02
C TYR A 11 -16.30 -4.33 -7.94
N THR A 12 -15.37 -5.27 -8.15
CA THR A 12 -15.08 -6.32 -7.18
C THR A 12 -13.86 -6.02 -6.30
N GLN A 13 -13.08 -4.97 -6.61
CA GLN A 13 -11.90 -4.58 -5.83
C GLN A 13 -12.27 -4.22 -4.38
N ARG A 14 -11.49 -4.73 -3.42
CA ARG A 14 -11.66 -4.47 -1.98
C ARG A 14 -10.32 -4.21 -1.33
N ALA A 15 -10.32 -3.41 -0.26
CA ALA A 15 -9.19 -3.30 0.65
C ALA A 15 -9.07 -4.59 1.51
N ILE A 16 -8.39 -5.60 0.97
CA ILE A 16 -8.12 -6.88 1.65
C ILE A 16 -7.09 -6.68 2.75
N ARG A 17 -7.33 -7.28 3.93
CA ARG A 17 -6.47 -7.18 5.11
C ARG A 17 -6.11 -8.54 5.73
N ASN A 18 -6.48 -9.62 5.05
CA ASN A 18 -6.14 -10.99 5.42
C ASN A 18 -5.64 -11.71 4.16
N PHE A 19 -4.44 -12.28 4.23
CA PHE A 19 -3.75 -12.88 3.10
C PHE A 19 -3.37 -14.31 3.44
N THR A 20 -3.39 -15.19 2.44
CA THR A 20 -2.74 -16.50 2.55
C THR A 20 -1.24 -16.33 2.37
N SER A 21 -0.45 -17.30 2.81
CA SER A 21 0.99 -17.35 2.59
C SER A 21 1.37 -17.96 1.22
N ASP A 22 0.39 -18.13 0.34
CA ASP A 22 0.61 -18.73 -0.99
C ASP A 22 1.56 -17.85 -1.81
N PRO A 23 2.62 -18.43 -2.42
CA PRO A 23 3.61 -17.64 -3.12
C PRO A 23 3.03 -16.99 -4.38
N VAL A 24 3.38 -15.72 -4.59
CA VAL A 24 3.10 -14.98 -5.83
C VAL A 24 4.34 -15.03 -6.72
N SER A 25 4.19 -15.36 -8.01
CA SER A 25 5.33 -15.42 -8.94
C SER A 25 5.89 -14.03 -9.28
N ASP A 26 7.16 -13.95 -9.67
CA ASP A 26 7.77 -12.69 -10.10
C ASP A 26 7.13 -12.14 -11.39
N GLU A 27 6.64 -13.01 -12.27
CA GLU A 27 5.91 -12.61 -13.47
C GLU A 27 4.63 -11.83 -13.14
N VAL A 28 3.88 -12.28 -12.12
CA VAL A 28 2.68 -11.60 -11.65
C VAL A 28 3.04 -10.23 -11.06
N VAL A 29 4.05 -10.17 -10.18
CA VAL A 29 4.50 -8.89 -9.60
C VAL A 29 4.97 -7.93 -10.69
N THR A 30 5.74 -8.42 -11.66
CA THR A 30 6.25 -7.62 -12.78
C THR A 30 5.10 -7.09 -13.63
N THR A 31 4.08 -7.92 -13.92
CA THR A 31 2.88 -7.50 -14.68
C THR A 31 2.11 -6.39 -13.95
N ILE A 32 1.98 -6.50 -12.63
CA ILE A 32 1.32 -5.50 -11.78
C ILE A 32 2.12 -4.18 -11.81
N LEU A 33 3.44 -4.23 -11.64
CA LEU A 33 4.29 -3.04 -11.67
C LEU A 33 4.35 -2.40 -13.06
N ASP A 34 4.31 -3.21 -14.12
CA ASP A 34 4.20 -2.75 -15.51
C ASP A 34 2.90 -1.94 -15.72
N ALA A 35 1.78 -2.39 -15.15
CA ALA A 35 0.54 -1.60 -15.13
C ALA A 35 0.68 -0.31 -14.29
N ALA A 36 1.35 -0.38 -13.14
CA ALA A 36 1.58 0.78 -12.26
C ALA A 36 2.30 1.92 -12.97
N VAL A 37 3.41 1.64 -13.67
CA VAL A 37 4.23 2.68 -14.33
C VAL A 37 3.56 3.32 -15.55
N ARG A 38 2.44 2.78 -16.04
CA ARG A 38 1.64 3.39 -17.13
C ARG A 38 0.69 4.49 -16.65
N ALA A 39 0.60 4.71 -15.36
CA ALA A 39 -0.19 5.80 -14.81
C ALA A 39 0.30 7.18 -15.28
N PRO A 40 -0.59 8.17 -15.47
CA PRO A 40 -0.20 9.52 -15.83
C PRO A 40 0.61 10.17 -14.70
N SER A 41 1.62 10.97 -15.06
CA SER A 41 2.35 11.82 -14.12
C SER A 41 2.64 13.19 -14.72
N GLY A 42 2.70 14.21 -13.87
CA GLY A 42 3.03 15.58 -14.30
C GLY A 42 4.36 15.60 -15.05
N GLY A 43 4.35 16.08 -16.29
CA GLY A 43 5.52 16.10 -17.17
C GLY A 43 6.13 14.72 -17.47
N ASN A 44 5.36 13.64 -17.27
CA ASN A 44 5.84 12.25 -17.35
C ASN A 44 7.08 11.98 -16.46
N THR A 45 7.18 12.67 -15.34
CA THR A 45 8.38 12.63 -14.49
C THR A 45 8.53 11.32 -13.71
N GLN A 46 7.44 10.55 -13.54
CA GLN A 46 7.44 9.20 -12.94
C GLN A 46 8.31 9.10 -11.68
N ARG A 47 8.20 10.09 -10.78
CA ARG A 47 8.99 10.21 -9.53
C ARG A 47 8.51 9.26 -8.45
N TRP A 48 8.33 8.01 -8.82
CA TRP A 48 7.97 6.92 -7.93
C TRP A 48 8.97 5.79 -8.06
N SER A 49 9.15 5.08 -6.96
CA SER A 49 9.88 3.81 -6.91
C SER A 49 8.99 2.79 -6.20
N PHE A 50 9.01 1.54 -6.65
CA PHE A 50 8.27 0.45 -6.00
C PHE A 50 9.26 -0.54 -5.40
N LEU A 51 9.28 -0.62 -4.07
CA LEU A 51 10.13 -1.58 -3.37
C LEU A 51 9.34 -2.87 -3.12
N VAL A 52 9.75 -3.95 -3.78
CA VAL A 52 9.18 -5.29 -3.61
C VAL A 52 9.92 -6.02 -2.49
N ILE A 53 9.20 -6.37 -1.43
CA ILE A 53 9.74 -7.04 -0.24
C ILE A 53 9.12 -8.42 -0.11
N ARG A 54 9.96 -9.45 -0.21
CA ARG A 54 9.61 -10.87 0.03
C ARG A 54 10.25 -11.43 1.30
N ASP A 55 11.34 -10.81 1.75
CA ASP A 55 12.07 -11.27 2.93
C ASP A 55 11.18 -11.25 4.18
N ARG A 56 11.14 -12.39 4.87
CA ARG A 56 10.23 -12.61 5.98
C ARG A 56 10.58 -11.74 7.19
N GLU A 57 11.86 -11.61 7.52
CA GLU A 57 12.31 -10.80 8.65
C GLU A 57 12.09 -9.31 8.41
N THR A 58 12.34 -8.84 7.19
CA THR A 58 12.07 -7.46 6.78
C THR A 58 10.59 -7.12 6.91
N LYS A 59 9.70 -7.99 6.40
CA LYS A 59 8.24 -7.80 6.57
C LYS A 59 7.81 -7.82 8.03
N LYS A 60 8.36 -8.73 8.84
CA LYS A 60 8.08 -8.79 10.28
C LYS A 60 8.42 -7.46 10.96
N ARG A 61 9.64 -6.97 10.74
CA ARG A 61 10.12 -5.71 11.31
C ARG A 61 9.30 -4.51 10.85
N PHE A 62 8.90 -4.50 9.58
CA PHE A 62 8.00 -3.48 9.06
C PHE A 62 6.61 -3.53 9.74
N GLY A 63 6.08 -4.73 9.99
CA GLY A 63 4.83 -4.93 10.73
C GLY A 63 4.89 -4.41 12.16
N GLU A 64 6.02 -4.58 12.85
CA GLU A 64 6.25 -4.02 14.20
C GLU A 64 6.18 -2.49 14.19
N TRP A 65 6.87 -1.82 13.25
CA TRP A 65 6.79 -0.37 13.08
C TRP A 65 5.40 0.13 12.72
N TYR A 66 4.72 -0.59 11.83
CA TYR A 66 3.35 -0.26 11.44
C TYR A 66 2.40 -0.32 12.63
N LEU A 67 2.51 -1.35 13.47
CA LEU A 67 1.67 -1.52 14.65
C LEU A 67 1.93 -0.43 15.70
N ASP A 68 3.19 -0.06 15.92
CA ASP A 68 3.56 1.02 16.84
C ASP A 68 2.97 2.37 16.38
N ALA A 69 3.18 2.73 15.10
CA ALA A 69 2.63 3.95 14.51
C ALA A 69 1.10 3.98 14.54
N TRP A 70 0.46 2.85 14.24
CA TRP A 70 -1.00 2.72 14.32
C TRP A 70 -1.52 2.93 15.75
N THR A 71 -0.85 2.34 16.74
CA THR A 71 -1.23 2.46 18.15
C THR A 71 -1.13 3.90 18.64
N GLY A 72 -0.05 4.60 18.28
CA GLY A 72 0.11 6.02 18.57
C GLY A 72 -1.01 6.87 17.95
N LEU A 73 -1.30 6.66 16.67
CA LEU A 73 -2.36 7.39 15.96
C LEU A 73 -3.75 7.18 16.61
N VAL A 74 -4.10 5.95 16.98
CA VAL A 74 -5.39 5.66 17.64
C VAL A 74 -5.49 6.33 19.01
N ALA A 75 -4.39 6.35 19.77
CA ALA A 75 -4.35 7.03 21.06
C ALA A 75 -4.57 8.54 20.90
N ASP A 76 -3.89 9.17 19.93
CA ASP A 76 -3.99 10.61 19.66
C ASP A 76 -5.38 11.03 19.15
N MET A 77 -6.02 10.19 18.32
CA MET A 77 -7.34 10.51 17.78
C MET A 77 -8.49 10.30 18.79
N ASN A 78 -8.22 9.84 20.01
CA ASN A 78 -9.22 9.52 21.05
C ASN A 78 -10.38 8.63 20.54
N LEU A 79 -10.13 7.83 19.48
CA LEU A 79 -11.13 7.00 18.79
C LEU A 79 -11.58 5.78 19.59
N GLN A 80 -11.16 5.67 20.85
CA GLN A 80 -11.60 4.60 21.74
C GLN A 80 -13.07 4.73 22.17
N GLN A 81 -13.72 5.89 22.00
CA GLN A 81 -15.05 6.12 22.57
C GLN A 81 -16.25 6.11 21.59
N THR A 82 -16.06 6.17 20.26
CA THR A 82 -17.18 6.54 19.36
C THR A 82 -17.84 5.42 18.54
N SER A 83 -17.45 4.15 18.65
CA SER A 83 -18.23 3.10 17.98
C SER A 83 -18.12 1.75 18.66
N ALA A 84 -19.25 1.03 18.73
CA ALA A 84 -19.47 -0.27 19.36
C ALA A 84 -18.67 -1.46 18.76
N GLN A 85 -17.54 -1.20 18.11
CA GLN A 85 -16.53 -2.18 17.74
C GLN A 85 -15.17 -1.49 17.91
N PRO A 86 -14.26 -1.98 18.78
CA PRO A 86 -12.89 -1.50 18.76
C PRO A 86 -12.39 -1.72 17.33
N TYR A 87 -11.90 -0.67 16.66
CA TYR A 87 -11.20 -0.80 15.39
C TYR A 87 -9.97 -1.67 15.68
N ARG A 88 -10.14 -2.99 15.53
CA ARG A 88 -9.10 -3.95 15.84
C ARG A 88 -7.95 -3.67 14.90
N PRO A 89 -6.69 -3.70 15.37
CA PRO A 89 -5.56 -3.83 14.46
C PRO A 89 -5.91 -4.99 13.52
N SER A 90 -6.06 -4.70 12.24
CA SER A 90 -6.43 -5.75 11.28
C SER A 90 -5.40 -6.87 11.35
N MET A 91 -5.77 -8.12 11.07
CA MET A 91 -4.82 -9.24 11.06
C MET A 91 -3.55 -8.96 10.24
N LEU A 92 -3.62 -8.04 9.27
CA LEU A 92 -2.49 -7.41 8.59
C LEU A 92 -1.31 -7.04 9.52
N THR A 93 -1.57 -6.49 10.71
CA THR A 93 -0.51 -6.05 11.63
C THR A 93 0.03 -7.19 12.49
N GLN A 94 -0.69 -8.31 12.58
CA GLN A 94 -0.34 -9.45 13.43
C GLN A 94 0.44 -10.54 12.67
N SER A 95 0.33 -10.56 11.34
CA SER A 95 0.95 -11.61 10.50
C SER A 95 1.48 -11.03 9.19
N MET A 96 2.10 -9.85 9.26
CA MET A 96 2.62 -9.17 8.07
C MET A 96 3.74 -9.95 7.39
N GLU A 97 4.48 -10.73 8.17
CA GLU A 97 5.55 -11.60 7.68
C GLU A 97 5.05 -12.75 6.80
N ASP A 98 3.79 -13.13 6.94
CA ASP A 98 3.17 -14.20 6.15
C ASP A 98 2.58 -13.69 4.82
N ILE A 99 2.50 -12.36 4.62
CA ILE A 99 2.11 -11.76 3.34
C ILE A 99 3.16 -12.12 2.27
N PRO A 100 2.79 -12.75 1.15
CA PRO A 100 3.78 -13.29 0.21
C PRO A 100 4.64 -12.20 -0.46
N VAL A 101 4.05 -11.02 -0.71
CA VAL A 101 4.73 -9.86 -1.30
C VAL A 101 4.19 -8.58 -0.66
N LEU A 102 5.09 -7.76 -0.11
CA LEU A 102 4.79 -6.40 0.32
C LEU A 102 5.40 -5.42 -0.69
N ILE A 103 4.57 -4.56 -1.29
CA ILE A 103 5.03 -3.51 -2.21
C ILE A 103 4.92 -2.17 -1.51
N LEU A 104 6.05 -1.48 -1.30
CA LEU A 104 6.06 -0.11 -0.81
C LEU A 104 6.17 0.85 -1.99
N ALA A 105 5.15 1.71 -2.15
CA ALA A 105 5.17 2.80 -3.12
C ALA A 105 5.91 3.99 -2.49
N CYS A 106 7.06 4.32 -3.07
CA CYS A 106 7.94 5.38 -2.61
C CYS A 106 7.88 6.56 -3.59
N LEU A 107 8.02 7.77 -3.07
CA LEU A 107 8.11 9.00 -3.86
C LEU A 107 9.53 9.53 -3.79
N ASP A 108 10.12 9.80 -4.95
CA ASP A 108 11.32 10.62 -5.03
C ASP A 108 10.90 12.07 -4.82
N SER A 109 11.19 12.62 -3.63
CA SER A 109 10.88 14.00 -3.27
C SER A 109 12.13 14.89 -3.41
N PRO A 110 12.36 15.54 -4.56
CA PRO A 110 13.50 16.46 -4.73
C PRO A 110 13.26 17.85 -4.12
N THR A 111 12.10 18.14 -3.54
CA THR A 111 11.79 19.46 -2.96
C THR A 111 11.51 19.37 -1.46
N PRO A 112 12.05 20.28 -0.63
CA PRO A 112 11.64 20.44 0.76
C PRO A 112 10.12 20.69 0.80
N PRO A 113 9.42 20.29 1.87
CA PRO A 113 7.98 20.45 1.93
C PRO A 113 7.65 21.94 1.81
N HIS A 114 6.80 22.29 0.84
CA HIS A 114 6.08 23.56 0.84
C HIS A 114 5.08 23.55 2.01
N GLY A 115 5.61 23.73 3.22
CA GLY A 115 4.85 23.63 4.46
C GLY A 115 4.16 22.26 4.66
N PRO A 116 3.57 22.05 5.84
CA PRO A 116 2.86 20.80 6.16
C PRO A 116 1.58 20.56 5.32
N ASN A 117 1.20 21.47 4.42
CA ASN A 117 -0.10 21.50 3.74
C ASN A 117 -0.04 21.50 2.20
N SER A 118 1.11 21.23 1.56
CA SER A 118 1.09 21.07 0.11
C SER A 118 0.45 19.75 -0.28
N LEU A 119 -0.79 19.79 -0.77
CA LEU A 119 -1.54 18.64 -1.31
C LEU A 119 -1.00 18.13 -2.65
N THR A 120 -0.03 18.84 -3.23
CA THR A 120 0.45 18.66 -4.60
C THR A 120 1.56 17.61 -4.75
N PRO A 121 2.59 17.56 -3.89
CA PRO A 121 3.63 16.54 -3.98
C PRO A 121 3.04 15.15 -3.74
N GLY A 122 3.29 14.24 -4.67
CA GLY A 122 2.79 12.86 -4.57
C GLY A 122 1.42 12.61 -5.19
N SER A 123 0.65 13.63 -5.57
CA SER A 123 -0.66 13.44 -6.23
C SER A 123 -0.60 12.54 -7.47
N SER A 124 0.52 12.57 -8.21
CA SER A 124 0.74 11.70 -9.37
C SER A 124 0.99 10.22 -9.03
N ILE A 125 1.35 9.84 -7.79
CA ILE A 125 1.57 8.41 -7.45
C ILE A 125 0.27 7.65 -7.23
N TYR A 126 -0.81 8.32 -6.84
CA TYR A 126 -2.09 7.67 -6.58
C TYR A 126 -2.63 6.86 -7.76
N PRO A 127 -2.63 7.34 -9.02
CA PRO A 127 -3.05 6.51 -10.15
C PRO A 127 -2.09 5.33 -10.39
N ALA A 128 -0.79 5.44 -10.09
CA ALA A 128 0.14 4.32 -10.19
C ALA A 128 -0.14 3.25 -9.13
N VAL A 129 -0.44 3.66 -7.90
CA VAL A 129 -0.87 2.75 -6.81
C VAL A 129 -2.24 2.14 -7.10
N GLN A 130 -3.15 2.87 -7.73
CA GLN A 130 -4.48 2.37 -8.09
C GLN A 130 -4.43 1.25 -9.15
N ASN A 131 -3.37 1.21 -9.95
CA ASN A 131 -3.12 0.15 -10.94
C ASN A 131 -2.50 -1.11 -10.33
N ILE A 132 -2.10 -1.08 -9.04
CA ILE A 132 -1.58 -2.22 -8.26
C ILE A 132 -2.74 -2.94 -7.58
#